data_AF-A0A4S5EAA3-F1
#
_entry.id   AF-A0A4S5EAA3-F1
#
_cell.length_a   1.000
_cell.length_b   1.000
_cell.length_c   1.000
_cell.angle_alpha   90.00
_cell.angle_beta   90.00
_cell.angle_gamma   90.00
#
_symmetry.space_group_name_H-M   'P 1'
#
loop_
_entity.id
_entity.type
_entity.pdbx_description
1 polymer ?
#
loop_
_entity_poly.entity_id
_entity_poly.type
_entity_poly.pdbx_seq_one_letter_code
_entity_poly.pdbx_strand_id
1 'polypeptide(L)'
;MTEPVIVLDTATADVQADQELTPAHLENTSPATVPPTRREREAQWLACAVRAEDLTAMSLADLRIMATRMFRLLDTDDPPIKAHERYLAAVEEIEARVRREPEVDDGRDRTVFKDSAFTSRFELYLDGYLTTYLRYLIVGGQLTLRSLVEKPGFEDKGFDRLLVRHALLNAHRRRLSVVAACPEAQTFLEQNPQYRTLARIPG
;
A
#
# COMPACT_ATOMS: atom_id res chain seq x y z
N MET A 1 27.81 80.47 22.19
CA MET A 1 27.92 81.13 23.50
C MET A 1 26.91 80.47 24.42
N THR A 2 27.41 79.87 25.51
CA THR A 2 26.74 79.80 26.81
C THR A 2 25.48 78.92 26.89
N GLU A 3 25.66 77.70 27.42
CA GLU A 3 24.61 77.03 28.21
C GLU A 3 24.23 77.89 29.41
N PRO A 4 23.03 77.70 29.99
CA PRO A 4 23.04 77.27 31.38
C PRO A 4 21.87 76.29 31.75
N VAL A 5 22.13 75.23 32.54
CA VAL A 5 21.92 75.15 34.04
C VAL A 5 20.52 74.56 34.37
N ILE A 6 20.43 73.34 34.96
CA ILE A 6 20.42 73.01 36.43
C ILE A 6 19.02 73.34 37.01
N VAL A 7 18.30 72.57 37.85
CA VAL A 7 18.59 71.43 38.75
C VAL A 7 17.25 70.91 39.34
N LEU A 8 17.35 69.74 40.03
CA LEU A 8 16.54 69.13 41.11
C LEU A 8 15.32 69.90 41.67
N ASP A 9 14.27 69.30 42.24
CA ASP A 9 14.35 68.33 43.35
C ASP A 9 12.95 67.86 43.79
N THR A 10 12.88 66.67 44.41
CA THR A 10 11.94 66.23 45.49
C THR A 10 10.41 66.34 45.27
N ALA A 11 9.48 65.61 45.89
CA ALA A 11 9.38 64.67 47.02
C ALA A 11 7.96 64.03 46.91
N THR A 12 7.82 62.70 47.05
CA THR A 12 7.21 61.97 48.19
C THR A 12 5.66 61.91 48.27
N ALA A 13 5.13 60.66 48.33
CA ALA A 13 3.80 60.19 48.79
C ALA A 13 2.56 60.68 47.99
N ASP A 14 1.46 59.94 47.78
CA ASP A 14 0.81 58.88 48.57
C ASP A 14 -0.25 58.12 47.71
N VAL A 15 -0.61 56.89 48.12
CA VAL A 15 -1.89 56.14 47.96
C VAL A 15 -2.75 56.25 46.67
N GLN A 16 -2.69 55.18 45.86
CA GLN A 16 -3.78 54.26 45.43
C GLN A 16 -5.16 54.81 44.99
N ALA A 17 -5.49 54.67 43.70
CA ALA A 17 -6.78 54.12 43.20
C ALA A 17 -6.79 54.02 41.65
N ASP A 18 -7.03 52.79 41.19
CA ASP A 18 -7.77 52.35 39.99
C ASP A 18 -7.65 53.02 38.61
N GLN A 19 -7.22 52.14 37.69
CA GLN A 19 -7.76 51.86 36.35
C GLN A 19 -7.31 52.66 35.11
N GLU A 20 -6.83 51.81 34.19
CA GLU A 20 -6.77 51.88 32.73
C GLU A 20 -5.50 52.41 32.03
N LEU A 21 -5.12 51.61 31.02
CA LEU A 21 -4.25 51.83 29.85
C LEU A 21 -2.90 51.07 29.84
N THR A 22 -2.95 49.86 29.24
CA THR A 22 -1.98 49.12 28.40
C THR A 22 -0.47 49.31 28.63
N PRO A 23 0.34 48.23 28.68
CA PRO A 23 0.77 47.49 27.47
C PRO A 23 0.89 45.96 27.75
N ALA A 24 0.96 45.04 26.80
CA ALA A 24 1.95 44.94 25.76
C ALA A 24 1.56 43.82 24.78
N HIS A 25 1.97 44.05 23.54
CA HIS A 25 2.02 43.10 22.45
C HIS A 25 2.80 41.85 22.88
N LEU A 26 2.12 40.78 23.30
CA LEU A 26 2.72 39.46 23.37
C LEU A 26 2.52 38.81 22.01
N GLU A 27 3.62 38.77 21.28
CA GLU A 27 3.81 38.07 20.04
C GLU A 27 3.18 36.69 20.12
N ASN A 28 2.26 36.45 19.19
CA ASN A 28 1.64 35.15 18.98
C ASN A 28 2.68 34.26 18.29
N THR A 29 3.73 33.85 19.01
CA THR A 29 4.62 32.76 18.60
C THR A 29 3.83 31.46 18.68
N SER A 30 3.04 31.21 17.63
CA SER A 30 2.58 29.88 17.31
C SER A 30 3.84 29.01 17.17
N PRO A 31 4.06 28.00 18.03
CA PRO A 31 5.25 27.18 17.93
C PRO A 31 5.24 26.52 16.55
N ALA A 32 6.34 26.66 15.80
CA ALA A 32 6.51 26.01 14.51
C ALA A 32 6.34 24.50 14.71
N THR A 33 5.16 23.98 14.34
CA THR A 33 4.79 22.59 14.54
C THR A 33 5.73 21.72 13.71
N VAL A 34 6.67 21.05 14.37
CA VAL A 34 7.52 20.04 13.71
C VAL A 34 6.57 19.02 13.05
N PRO A 35 6.70 18.76 11.73
CA PRO A 35 5.80 17.85 11.06
C PRO A 35 5.95 16.45 11.68
N PRO A 36 4.83 15.80 12.06
CA PRO A 36 4.88 14.53 12.78
C PRO A 36 5.64 13.49 11.96
N THR A 37 6.44 12.66 12.63
CA THR A 37 7.14 11.55 11.98
C THR A 37 6.15 10.54 11.40
N ARG A 38 6.60 9.65 10.51
CA ARG A 38 5.74 8.60 9.94
C ARG A 38 5.03 7.77 11.01
N ARG A 39 5.75 7.37 12.07
CA ARG A 39 5.21 6.57 13.16
C ARG A 39 4.15 7.34 13.96
N GLU A 40 4.37 8.63 14.19
CA GLU A 40 3.41 9.48 14.89
C GLU A 40 2.16 9.75 14.05
N ARG A 41 2.33 9.97 12.74
CA ARG A 41 1.19 10.09 11.81
C ARG A 41 0.34 8.82 11.79
N GLU A 42 0.99 7.65 11.76
CA GLU A 42 0.30 6.36 11.81
C GLU A 42 -0.41 6.16 13.17
N ALA A 43 0.20 6.56 14.29
CA ALA A 43 -0.40 6.47 15.62
C ALA A 43 -1.57 7.45 15.80
N GLN A 44 -1.44 8.68 15.32
CA GLN A 44 -2.50 9.69 15.33
C GLN A 44 -3.67 9.27 14.45
N TRP A 45 -3.39 8.75 13.24
CA TRP A 45 -4.42 8.21 12.37
C TRP A 45 -5.16 7.06 13.04
N LEU A 46 -4.45 6.11 13.66
CA LEU A 46 -5.07 4.98 14.35
C LEU A 46 -5.92 5.46 15.52
N ALA A 47 -5.44 6.43 16.31
CA ALA A 47 -6.22 7.02 17.39
C ALA A 47 -7.50 7.70 16.88
N CYS A 48 -7.45 8.38 15.74
CA CYS A 48 -8.62 8.95 15.08
C CYS A 48 -9.58 7.86 14.56
N ALA A 49 -9.07 6.82 13.92
CA ALA A 49 -9.87 5.71 13.38
C ALA A 49 -10.57 4.92 14.50
N VAL A 50 -9.88 4.67 15.61
CA VAL A 50 -10.47 4.01 16.81
C VAL A 50 -11.58 4.85 17.43
N ARG A 51 -11.48 6.18 17.34
CA ARG A 51 -12.46 7.12 17.86
C ARG A 51 -13.58 7.44 16.88
N ALA A 52 -13.47 7.06 15.60
CA ALA A 52 -14.48 7.34 14.60
C ALA A 52 -15.82 6.73 15.04
N GLU A 53 -16.88 7.52 15.09
CA GLU A 53 -18.20 7.05 15.49
C GLU A 53 -18.91 6.34 14.33
N ASP A 54 -18.60 6.76 13.10
CA ASP A 54 -19.18 6.23 11.88
C ASP A 54 -18.13 5.51 11.03
N LEU A 55 -18.24 4.18 10.96
CA LEU A 55 -17.39 3.33 10.13
C LEU A 55 -17.85 3.32 8.67
N THR A 56 -19.09 3.69 8.39
CA THR A 56 -19.65 3.72 7.02
C THR A 56 -19.05 4.86 6.19
N ALA A 57 -18.53 5.91 6.84
CA ALA A 57 -17.81 7.00 6.18
C ALA A 57 -16.32 6.70 5.88
N MET A 58 -15.73 5.63 6.45
CA MET A 58 -14.33 5.27 6.21
C MET A 58 -14.10 4.67 4.82
N SER A 59 -12.88 4.71 4.30
CA SER A 59 -12.52 3.98 3.07
C SER A 59 -12.36 2.47 3.33
N LEU A 60 -12.52 1.62 2.30
CA LEU A 60 -12.36 0.17 2.44
C LEU A 60 -10.92 -0.22 2.84
N ALA A 61 -9.92 0.49 2.32
CA ALA A 61 -8.51 0.28 2.70
C ALA A 61 -8.29 0.62 4.19
N ASP A 62 -8.86 1.72 4.66
CA ASP A 62 -8.77 2.15 6.06
C ASP A 62 -9.49 1.18 7.01
N LEU A 63 -10.66 0.67 6.63
CA LEU A 63 -11.38 -0.37 7.36
C LEU A 63 -10.53 -1.63 7.52
N ARG A 64 -9.88 -2.10 6.45
CA ARG A 64 -9.00 -3.29 6.46
C ARG A 64 -7.77 -3.10 7.35
N ILE A 65 -7.15 -1.92 7.28
CA ILE A 65 -6.01 -1.57 8.13
C ILE A 65 -6.46 -1.53 9.59
N MET A 66 -7.60 -0.91 9.90
CA MET A 66 -8.14 -0.83 11.26
C MET A 66 -8.49 -2.23 11.81
N ALA A 67 -9.18 -3.07 11.05
CA ALA A 67 -9.51 -4.44 11.45
C ALA A 67 -8.25 -5.26 11.77
N THR A 68 -7.25 -5.22 10.89
CA THR A 68 -5.95 -5.89 11.10
C THR A 68 -5.26 -5.42 12.38
N ARG A 69 -5.37 -4.13 12.72
CA ARG A 69 -4.75 -3.56 13.92
C ARG A 69 -5.52 -3.88 15.19
N MET A 70 -6.86 -3.84 15.17
CA MET A 70 -7.68 -4.25 16.32
C MET A 70 -7.48 -5.72 16.62
N PHE A 71 -7.39 -6.57 15.59
CA PHE A 71 -7.07 -7.99 15.75
C PHE A 71 -5.74 -8.21 16.50
N ARG A 72 -4.68 -7.49 16.13
CA ARG A 72 -3.39 -7.57 16.85
C ARG A 72 -3.46 -7.08 18.30
N LEU A 73 -4.36 -6.14 18.61
CA LEU A 73 -4.58 -5.70 20.00
C LEU A 73 -5.36 -6.74 20.82
N LEU A 74 -6.23 -7.53 20.18
CA LEU A 74 -6.90 -8.66 20.80
C LEU A 74 -5.93 -9.79 21.18
N ASP A 75 -4.82 -9.92 20.45
CA ASP A 75 -3.77 -10.91 20.73
C ASP A 75 -2.85 -10.52 21.90
N THR A 76 -3.07 -9.37 22.57
CA THR A 76 -2.28 -8.94 23.73
C THR A 76 -2.83 -9.53 25.02
N ASP A 77 -1.98 -9.75 26.03
CA ASP A 77 -2.36 -10.36 27.32
C ASP A 77 -3.51 -9.63 28.05
N ASP A 78 -3.64 -8.33 27.83
CA ASP A 78 -4.73 -7.48 28.35
C ASP A 78 -5.31 -6.62 27.22
N PRO A 79 -6.28 -7.14 26.44
CA PRO A 79 -6.82 -6.43 25.30
C PRO A 79 -7.79 -5.32 25.76
N PRO A 80 -7.75 -4.13 25.16
CA PRO A 80 -8.71 -3.08 25.46
C PRO A 80 -10.15 -3.54 25.23
N ILE A 81 -11.06 -3.26 26.17
CA ILE A 81 -12.46 -3.73 26.14
C ILE A 81 -13.17 -3.46 24.80
N LYS A 82 -12.93 -2.28 24.20
CA LYS A 82 -13.56 -1.88 22.93
C LYS A 82 -12.89 -2.47 21.69
N ALA A 83 -11.71 -3.08 21.80
CA ALA A 83 -10.99 -3.60 20.63
C ALA A 83 -11.79 -4.69 19.91
N HIS A 84 -12.52 -5.52 20.67
CA HIS A 84 -13.31 -6.61 20.11
C HIS A 84 -14.54 -6.09 19.35
N GLU A 85 -15.31 -5.20 19.99
CA GLU A 85 -16.45 -4.50 19.39
C GLU A 85 -16.04 -3.77 18.10
N ARG A 86 -14.90 -3.05 18.15
CA ARG A 86 -14.38 -2.31 17.00
C ARG A 86 -13.89 -3.20 15.87
N TYR A 87 -13.26 -4.31 16.20
CA TYR A 87 -12.88 -5.32 15.22
C TYR A 87 -14.11 -5.88 14.50
N LEU A 88 -15.12 -6.32 15.26
CA LEU A 88 -16.35 -6.89 14.71
C LEU A 88 -17.10 -5.88 13.84
N ALA A 89 -17.28 -4.65 14.30
CA ALA A 89 -17.96 -3.60 13.54
C ALA A 89 -17.23 -3.27 12.22
N ALA A 90 -15.89 -3.29 12.22
CA ALA A 90 -15.11 -3.10 11.01
C ALA A 90 -15.26 -4.27 10.03
N VAL A 91 -15.23 -5.52 10.53
CA VAL A 91 -15.42 -6.72 9.71
C VAL A 91 -16.83 -6.78 9.13
N GLU A 92 -17.85 -6.51 9.93
CA GLU A 92 -19.24 -6.50 9.49
C GLU A 92 -19.46 -5.45 8.40
N GLU A 93 -18.90 -4.24 8.55
CA GLU A 93 -19.00 -3.21 7.53
C GLU A 93 -18.19 -3.56 6.26
N ILE A 94 -17.01 -4.18 6.38
CA ILE A 94 -16.27 -4.72 5.23
C ILE A 94 -17.12 -5.76 4.49
N GLU A 95 -17.69 -6.72 5.19
CA GLU A 95 -18.55 -7.76 4.62
C GLU A 95 -19.85 -7.19 4.05
N ALA A 96 -20.41 -6.16 4.68
CA ALA A 96 -21.61 -5.49 4.20
C ALA A 96 -21.31 -4.67 2.94
N ARG A 97 -20.15 -4.04 2.81
CA ARG A 97 -19.72 -3.39 1.56
C ARG A 97 -19.44 -4.40 0.46
N VAL A 98 -18.75 -5.51 0.76
CA VAL A 98 -18.56 -6.61 -0.18
C VAL A 98 -19.90 -7.17 -0.67
N ARG A 99 -20.94 -7.18 0.17
CA ARG A 99 -22.31 -7.59 -0.21
C ARG A 99 -23.11 -6.51 -0.96
N ARG A 100 -22.87 -5.22 -0.70
CA ARG A 100 -23.63 -4.08 -1.26
C ARG A 100 -23.02 -3.53 -2.55
N GLU A 101 -21.70 -3.58 -2.69
CA GLU A 101 -21.03 -3.34 -3.95
C GLU A 101 -21.41 -4.48 -4.90
N PRO A 102 -21.98 -4.22 -6.10
CA PRO A 102 -21.68 -5.12 -7.20
C PRO A 102 -20.17 -5.02 -7.35
N GLU A 103 -19.40 -6.11 -7.14
CA GLU A 103 -17.93 -6.11 -7.11
C GLU A 103 -17.34 -4.89 -7.81
N VAL A 104 -17.01 -3.83 -7.05
CA VAL A 104 -16.29 -2.71 -7.62
C VAL A 104 -14.83 -3.18 -7.65
N ASP A 105 -14.59 -4.06 -8.60
CA ASP A 105 -13.33 -4.17 -9.33
C ASP A 105 -12.87 -2.73 -9.63
N ASP A 106 -11.62 -2.39 -9.30
CA ASP A 106 -10.97 -1.15 -9.73
C ASP A 106 -10.77 -1.10 -11.27
N GLY A 107 -11.57 -1.86 -12.02
CA GLY A 107 -11.38 -2.15 -13.44
C GLY A 107 -10.00 -2.76 -13.71
N ARG A 108 -9.38 -3.36 -12.70
CA ARG A 108 -8.05 -3.92 -12.77
C ARG A 108 -8.06 -5.16 -11.91
N ASP A 109 -8.48 -6.25 -12.52
CA ASP A 109 -7.84 -7.56 -12.40
C ASP A 109 -6.37 -7.35 -12.01
N ARG A 110 -6.04 -7.41 -10.70
CA ARG A 110 -4.68 -7.06 -10.27
C ARG A 110 -3.80 -8.26 -10.56
N THR A 111 -3.44 -8.37 -11.83
CA THR A 111 -2.56 -9.40 -12.35
C THR A 111 -1.15 -9.12 -11.86
N VAL A 112 -0.61 -10.02 -11.04
CA VAL A 112 0.75 -9.94 -10.52
C VAL A 112 1.55 -11.10 -11.10
N PHE A 113 2.62 -10.76 -11.83
CA PHE A 113 3.57 -11.73 -12.34
C PHE A 113 4.76 -11.86 -11.41
N LYS A 114 5.21 -13.08 -11.18
CA LYS A 114 6.39 -13.37 -10.36
C LYS A 114 7.28 -14.39 -11.04
N ASP A 115 8.59 -14.12 -11.04
CA ASP A 115 9.61 -15.12 -11.36
C ASP A 115 10.14 -15.69 -10.04
N SER A 116 9.85 -16.96 -9.77
CA SER A 116 10.33 -17.65 -8.58
C SER A 116 11.52 -18.54 -8.94
N ALA A 117 12.73 -17.98 -8.81
CA ALA A 117 13.98 -18.72 -9.03
C ALA A 117 14.13 -19.94 -8.10
N PHE A 118 13.60 -19.86 -6.88
CA PHE A 118 13.64 -20.95 -5.91
C PHE A 118 12.84 -22.18 -6.37
N THR A 119 11.70 -21.96 -7.04
CA THR A 119 10.82 -23.03 -7.54
C THR A 119 10.93 -23.24 -9.05
N SER A 120 11.86 -22.54 -9.72
CA SER A 120 12.08 -22.52 -11.17
C SER A 120 10.77 -22.43 -11.96
N ARG A 121 9.94 -21.43 -11.63
CA ARG A 121 8.67 -21.20 -12.34
C ARG A 121 8.28 -19.73 -12.36
N PHE A 122 7.61 -19.34 -13.43
CA PHE A 122 6.84 -18.10 -13.47
C PHE A 122 5.45 -18.36 -12.89
N GLU A 123 4.93 -17.41 -12.13
CA GLU A 123 3.65 -17.48 -11.43
C GLU A 123 2.80 -16.26 -11.84
N LEU A 124 1.51 -16.49 -12.11
CA LEU A 124 0.53 -15.45 -12.31
C LEU A 124 -0.50 -15.49 -11.17
N TYR A 125 -0.73 -14.33 -10.57
CA TYR A 125 -1.75 -14.14 -9.55
C TYR A 125 -2.82 -13.19 -10.06
N LEU A 126 -4.08 -13.49 -9.77
CA LEU A 126 -5.23 -12.59 -9.94
C LEU A 126 -5.82 -12.35 -8.56
N ASP A 127 -5.87 -11.09 -8.13
CA ASP A 127 -6.40 -10.69 -6.82
C ASP A 127 -5.83 -11.50 -5.64
N GLY A 128 -4.54 -11.86 -5.76
CA GLY A 128 -3.79 -12.63 -4.77
C GLY A 128 -3.93 -14.15 -4.89
N TYR A 129 -4.80 -14.67 -5.75
CA TYR A 129 -4.94 -16.10 -6.02
C TYR A 129 -4.00 -16.55 -7.13
N LEU A 130 -3.25 -17.63 -6.92
CA LEU A 130 -2.41 -18.23 -7.96
C LEU A 130 -3.33 -18.82 -9.04
N THR A 131 -3.29 -18.27 -10.25
CA THR A 131 -4.16 -18.73 -11.36
C THR A 131 -3.45 -19.76 -12.22
N THR A 132 -2.18 -19.52 -12.57
CA THR A 132 -1.39 -20.41 -13.41
C THR A 132 0.10 -20.26 -13.11
N TYR A 133 0.86 -21.30 -13.40
CA TYR A 133 2.31 -21.25 -13.33
C TYR A 133 2.98 -22.01 -14.49
N LEU A 134 4.18 -21.55 -14.87
CA LEU A 134 4.97 -22.08 -15.97
C LEU A 134 6.35 -22.47 -15.47
N ARG A 135 6.60 -23.78 -15.38
CA ARG A 135 7.89 -24.32 -14.94
C ARG A 135 8.95 -24.14 -16.01
N TYR A 136 10.17 -23.82 -15.59
CA TYR A 136 11.31 -23.67 -16.46
C TYR A 136 12.56 -24.37 -15.93
N LEU A 137 13.56 -24.48 -16.80
CA LEU A 137 14.95 -24.81 -16.45
C LEU A 137 15.87 -23.77 -17.11
N ILE A 138 16.92 -23.33 -16.41
CA ILE A 138 17.95 -22.46 -16.99
C ILE A 138 19.29 -23.20 -16.99
N VAL A 139 19.89 -23.38 -18.17
CA VAL A 139 21.22 -23.98 -18.35
C VAL A 139 21.99 -23.21 -19.42
N GLY A 140 23.20 -22.75 -19.11
CA GLY A 140 24.08 -22.11 -20.11
C GLY A 140 23.47 -20.89 -20.81
N GLY A 141 22.68 -20.07 -20.10
CA GLY A 141 21.99 -18.91 -20.69
C GLY A 141 20.74 -19.27 -21.52
N GLN A 142 20.34 -20.54 -21.55
CA GLN A 142 19.12 -21.01 -22.19
C GLN A 142 18.03 -21.26 -21.15
N LEU A 143 16.85 -20.69 -21.38
CA LEU A 143 15.64 -20.90 -20.59
C LEU A 143 14.70 -21.84 -21.35
N THR A 144 14.45 -23.02 -20.80
CA THR A 144 13.55 -24.02 -21.38
C THR A 144 12.22 -24.02 -20.62
N LEU A 145 11.13 -23.68 -21.30
CA LEU A 145 9.76 -23.74 -20.76
C LEU A 145 9.27 -25.19 -20.79
N ARG A 146 9.01 -25.79 -19.62
CA ARG A 146 8.80 -27.24 -19.50
C ARG A 146 7.36 -27.69 -19.32
N SER A 147 6.54 -26.93 -18.60
CA SER A 147 5.15 -27.29 -18.33
C SER A 147 4.38 -26.08 -17.85
N LEU A 148 3.22 -25.86 -18.43
CA LEU A 148 2.23 -24.91 -17.98
C LEU A 148 1.17 -25.63 -17.16
N VAL A 149 0.72 -25.02 -16.06
CA VAL A 149 -0.34 -25.58 -15.20
C VAL A 149 -1.28 -24.48 -14.78
N GLU A 150 -2.53 -24.58 -15.21
CA GLU A 150 -3.64 -23.77 -14.73
C GLU A 150 -4.22 -24.36 -13.43
N LYS A 151 -4.76 -23.50 -12.59
CA LYS A 151 -5.41 -23.89 -11.33
C LYS A 151 -6.92 -24.06 -11.54
N PRO A 152 -7.55 -24.97 -10.78
CA PRO A 152 -9.00 -25.12 -10.74
C PRO A 152 -9.75 -23.80 -10.63
N GLY A 153 -10.66 -23.56 -11.57
CA GLY A 153 -11.48 -22.35 -11.67
C GLY A 153 -10.83 -21.24 -12.51
N PHE A 154 -9.64 -21.45 -13.05
CA PHE A 154 -8.92 -20.49 -13.89
C PHE A 154 -8.60 -21.02 -15.29
N GLU A 155 -9.00 -22.27 -15.60
CA GLU A 155 -8.80 -22.90 -16.89
C GLU A 155 -9.48 -22.14 -18.03
N ASP A 156 -8.87 -22.15 -19.21
CA ASP A 156 -9.41 -21.60 -20.45
C ASP A 156 -9.79 -20.11 -20.40
N LYS A 157 -9.31 -19.37 -19.39
CA LYS A 157 -9.53 -17.92 -19.23
C LYS A 157 -8.44 -17.07 -19.89
N GLY A 158 -7.46 -17.69 -20.56
CA GLY A 158 -6.39 -17.01 -21.29
C GLY A 158 -5.18 -16.58 -20.44
N PHE A 159 -5.14 -17.01 -19.17
CA PHE A 159 -4.04 -16.73 -18.25
C PHE A 159 -2.75 -17.45 -18.66
N ASP A 160 -2.87 -18.62 -19.26
CA ASP A 160 -1.79 -19.38 -19.90
C ASP A 160 -1.02 -18.51 -20.92
N ARG A 161 -1.72 -17.91 -21.88
CA ARG A 161 -1.14 -17.08 -22.95
C ARG A 161 -0.52 -15.82 -22.38
N LEU A 162 -1.17 -15.22 -21.39
CA LEU A 162 -0.66 -14.05 -20.67
C LEU A 162 0.68 -14.38 -19.99
N LEU A 163 0.77 -15.52 -19.31
CA LEU A 163 1.96 -15.96 -18.60
C LEU A 163 3.10 -16.34 -19.56
N VAL A 164 2.79 -17.05 -20.67
CA VAL A 164 3.80 -17.38 -21.70
C VAL A 164 4.38 -16.10 -22.29
N ARG A 165 3.54 -15.14 -22.69
CA ARG A 165 4.00 -13.83 -23.19
C ARG A 165 4.95 -13.16 -22.19
N HIS A 166 4.58 -13.12 -20.91
CA HIS A 166 5.41 -12.52 -19.88
C HIS A 166 6.75 -13.26 -19.70
N ALA A 167 6.75 -14.59 -19.73
CA ALA A 167 7.97 -15.39 -19.65
C ALA A 167 8.94 -15.08 -20.81
N LEU A 168 8.42 -14.96 -22.04
CA LEU A 168 9.23 -14.59 -23.22
C LEU A 168 9.86 -13.21 -23.08
N LEU A 169 9.07 -12.21 -22.66
CA LEU A 169 9.56 -10.84 -22.47
C LEU A 169 10.56 -10.75 -21.31
N ASN A 170 10.33 -11.50 -20.21
CA ASN A 170 11.26 -11.59 -19.10
C ASN A 170 12.61 -12.17 -19.55
N ALA A 171 12.58 -13.28 -20.30
CA ALA A 171 13.78 -13.91 -20.84
C ALA A 171 14.53 -12.97 -21.80
N HIS A 172 13.82 -12.26 -22.68
CA HIS A 172 14.40 -11.28 -23.58
C HIS A 172 15.11 -10.15 -22.82
N ARG A 173 14.46 -9.58 -21.79
CA ARG A 173 15.08 -8.55 -20.92
C ARG A 173 16.35 -9.04 -20.23
N ARG A 174 16.42 -10.34 -19.93
CA ARG A 174 17.57 -11.02 -19.33
C ARG A 174 18.60 -11.53 -20.35
N ARG A 175 18.36 -11.32 -21.65
CA ARG A 175 19.19 -11.80 -22.77
C ARG A 175 19.38 -13.33 -22.76
N LEU A 176 18.35 -14.07 -22.35
CA LEU A 176 18.33 -15.53 -22.37
C LEU A 176 17.77 -16.04 -23.69
N SER A 177 18.36 -17.11 -24.24
CA SER A 177 17.76 -17.83 -25.37
C SER A 177 16.61 -18.70 -24.85
N VAL A 178 15.43 -18.66 -25.48
CA VAL A 178 14.27 -19.44 -25.00
C VAL A 178 14.00 -20.66 -25.88
N VAL A 179 13.68 -21.79 -25.24
CA VAL A 179 13.13 -22.98 -25.88
C VAL A 179 11.72 -23.24 -25.35
N ALA A 180 10.74 -23.24 -26.24
CA ALA A 180 9.35 -23.55 -25.93
C ALA A 180 9.11 -25.07 -25.95
N ALA A 181 9.51 -25.78 -24.90
CA ALA A 181 9.43 -27.24 -24.86
C ALA A 181 8.05 -27.78 -24.46
N CYS A 182 7.18 -26.96 -23.85
CA CYS A 182 5.80 -27.37 -23.54
C CYS A 182 4.83 -27.05 -24.69
N PRO A 183 3.78 -27.86 -24.90
CA PRO A 183 2.82 -27.66 -25.99
C PRO A 183 2.16 -26.28 -25.99
N GLU A 184 1.78 -25.76 -24.83
CA GLU A 184 1.09 -24.47 -24.70
C GLU A 184 1.96 -23.32 -25.19
N ALA A 185 3.27 -23.37 -24.92
CA ALA A 185 4.22 -22.39 -25.42
C ALA A 185 4.43 -22.51 -26.94
N GLN A 186 4.40 -23.73 -27.49
CA GLN A 186 4.49 -23.95 -28.94
C GLN A 186 3.25 -23.40 -29.65
N THR A 187 2.05 -23.77 -29.19
CA THR A 187 0.78 -23.24 -29.69
C THR A 187 0.73 -21.72 -29.60
N PHE A 188 1.22 -21.13 -28.49
CA PHE A 188 1.32 -19.68 -28.37
C PHE A 188 2.20 -19.06 -29.47
N LEU A 189 3.37 -19.64 -29.79
CA LEU A 189 4.28 -19.15 -30.83
C LEU A 189 3.74 -19.36 -32.26
N GLU A 190 2.96 -20.42 -32.46
CA GLU A 190 2.25 -20.67 -33.71
C GLU A 190 1.20 -19.59 -33.96
N GLN A 191 0.38 -19.31 -32.94
CA GLN A 191 -0.69 -18.31 -32.97
C GLN A 191 -0.18 -16.86 -32.94
N ASN A 192 1.03 -16.62 -32.45
CA ASN A 192 1.62 -15.28 -32.33
C ASN A 192 3.03 -15.22 -32.96
N PRO A 193 3.12 -15.21 -34.31
CA PRO A 193 4.40 -15.28 -35.03
C PRO A 193 5.40 -14.17 -34.68
N GLN A 194 4.94 -13.01 -34.22
CA GLN A 194 5.78 -11.89 -33.79
C GLN A 194 6.73 -12.25 -32.62
N TYR A 195 6.43 -13.30 -31.85
CA TYR A 195 7.29 -13.77 -30.76
C TYR A 195 8.30 -14.85 -31.18
N ARG A 196 8.26 -15.34 -32.43
CA ARG A 196 9.20 -16.37 -32.92
C ARG A 196 10.66 -15.92 -32.94
N THR A 197 10.91 -14.61 -32.90
CA THR A 197 12.28 -14.08 -32.73
C THR A 197 12.82 -14.25 -31.30
N LEU A 198 11.93 -14.41 -30.31
CA LEU A 198 12.30 -14.51 -28.89
C LEU A 198 12.51 -15.95 -28.41
N ALA A 199 11.94 -16.93 -29.11
CA ALA A 199 11.97 -18.33 -28.72
C ALA A 199 11.98 -19.24 -29.93
N ARG A 200 12.62 -20.40 -29.79
CA ARG A 200 12.53 -21.50 -30.76
C ARG A 200 11.65 -22.62 -30.23
N ILE A 201 10.96 -23.29 -31.15
CA ILE A 201 10.29 -24.56 -30.92
C ILE A 201 11.36 -25.66 -31.05
N PRO A 202 11.45 -26.64 -30.13
CA PRO A 202 12.33 -27.79 -30.32
C PRO A 202 11.89 -28.56 -31.57
N GLY A 203 12.84 -28.86 -32.44
CA GLY A 203 12.61 -29.67 -33.65
C GLY A 203 12.49 -31.16 -33.34
#